data_AF-A0A3C0CHL3-F1
#
_entry.id   AF-A0A3C0CHL3-F1
#
_cell.length_a   1.000
_cell.length_b   1.000
_cell.length_c   1.000
_cell.angle_alpha   90.00
_cell.angle_beta   90.00
_cell.angle_gamma   90.00
#
_symmetry.space_group_name_H-M   'P 1'
#
loop_
_entity.id
_entity.type
_entity.pdbx_description
1 polymer ?
#
loop_
_entity_poly.entity_id
_entity_poly.type
_entity_poly.pdbx_seq_one_letter_code
_entity_poly.pdbx_strand_id
1 'polypeptide(L)'
;MNPLTTAVSAPFFADAAEGVRQFFFRLGDEFYQSLVESNRYLYLVTGLWNTLVITLFAVLIGVLLGTLVALVKVAHANNPGRLKFWNGLCTLYLTVIRGTPVVVQLMIMYYIILGSTGLSDITTAIFAFGINSGAYVA
;
A
#
# COMPACT_ATOMS: atom_id res chain seq x y z
N MET A 1 -61.64 -12.99 -22.18
CA MET A 1 -60.42 -13.04 -21.33
C MET A 1 -59.28 -12.48 -22.15
N ASN A 2 -58.63 -11.40 -21.68
CA ASN A 2 -57.59 -10.69 -22.43
C ASN A 2 -56.25 -11.43 -22.31
N PRO A 3 -55.62 -11.88 -23.41
CA PRO A 3 -54.36 -12.63 -23.37
C PRO A 3 -53.13 -11.81 -22.93
N LEU A 4 -53.28 -10.49 -22.72
CA LEU A 4 -52.17 -9.59 -22.36
C LEU A 4 -51.87 -9.49 -20.85
N THR A 5 -52.74 -10.00 -19.96
CA THR A 5 -52.55 -9.87 -18.50
C THR A 5 -51.86 -11.07 -17.84
N THR A 6 -51.72 -12.21 -18.53
CA THR A 6 -51.09 -13.43 -18.01
C THR A 6 -49.65 -13.65 -18.50
N ALA A 7 -49.20 -12.93 -19.53
CA ALA A 7 -47.88 -13.10 -20.15
C ALA A 7 -46.75 -12.27 -19.52
N VAL A 8 -47.08 -11.26 -18.70
CA VAL A 8 -46.10 -10.26 -18.22
C VAL A 8 -45.67 -10.48 -16.76
N SER A 9 -46.43 -11.23 -15.95
CA SER A 9 -46.21 -11.27 -14.48
C SER A 9 -45.52 -12.53 -13.94
N ALA A 10 -45.45 -13.64 -14.67
CA ALA A 10 -44.75 -14.86 -14.23
C ALA A 10 -43.37 -15.07 -14.90
N PRO A 11 -43.19 -14.81 -16.21
CA PRO A 11 -41.92 -15.06 -16.89
C PRO A 11 -40.81 -14.07 -16.50
N PHE A 12 -41.15 -12.79 -16.26
CA PHE A 12 -40.17 -11.75 -15.95
C PHE A 12 -39.47 -11.96 -14.60
N PHE A 13 -40.21 -12.29 -13.55
CA PHE A 13 -39.63 -12.57 -12.23
C PHE A 13 -38.87 -13.90 -12.20
N ALA A 14 -39.25 -14.87 -13.04
CA ALA A 14 -38.50 -16.11 -13.22
C ALA A 14 -37.15 -15.87 -13.93
N ASP A 15 -37.13 -15.06 -14.99
CA ASP A 15 -35.89 -14.67 -15.70
C ASP A 15 -34.94 -13.87 -14.80
N ALA A 16 -35.48 -12.97 -13.98
CA ALA A 16 -34.69 -12.22 -13.01
C ALA A 16 -34.07 -13.14 -11.95
N ALA A 17 -34.84 -14.11 -11.44
CA ALA A 17 -34.33 -15.10 -10.48
C ALA A 17 -33.25 -16.00 -11.10
N GLU A 18 -33.41 -16.41 -12.36
CA GLU A 18 -32.43 -17.22 -13.09
C GLU A 18 -31.14 -16.43 -13.35
N GLY A 19 -31.25 -15.16 -13.75
CA GLY A 19 -30.11 -14.26 -13.94
C GLY A 19 -29.29 -14.04 -12.66
N VAL A 20 -29.97 -13.83 -11.53
CA VAL A 20 -29.32 -13.70 -10.22
C VAL A 20 -28.61 -15.01 -9.82
N ARG A 21 -29.26 -16.17 -10.03
CA ARG A 21 -28.63 -17.48 -9.78
C ARG A 21 -27.38 -17.67 -10.64
N GLN A 22 -27.48 -17.43 -11.94
CA GLN A 22 -26.34 -17.56 -12.87
C GLN A 22 -25.20 -16.62 -12.52
N PHE A 23 -25.49 -15.40 -12.08
CA PHE A 23 -24.47 -14.47 -11.60
C PHE A 23 -23.70 -15.04 -10.40
N PHE A 24 -24.40 -15.53 -9.37
CA PHE A 24 -23.75 -16.13 -8.21
C PHE A 24 -22.98 -17.41 -8.53
N PHE A 25 -23.50 -18.26 -9.42
CA PHE A 25 -22.77 -19.43 -9.91
C PHE A 25 -21.48 -19.05 -10.63
N ARG A 26 -21.55 -18.09 -11.57
CA ARG A 26 -20.36 -17.60 -12.30
C ARG A 26 -19.33 -16.97 -11.37
N LEU A 27 -19.77 -16.18 -10.39
CA LEU A 27 -18.86 -15.63 -9.39
C LEU A 27 -18.15 -16.72 -8.59
N GLY A 28 -18.86 -17.77 -8.18
CA GLY A 28 -18.27 -18.91 -7.46
C GLY A 28 -17.23 -19.64 -8.30
N ASP A 29 -17.56 -19.92 -9.57
CA ASP A 29 -16.65 -20.58 -10.50
C ASP A 29 -15.42 -19.71 -10.79
N GLU A 30 -15.60 -18.43 -11.10
CA GLU A 30 -14.51 -17.48 -11.34
C GLU A 30 -13.61 -17.32 -10.11
N PHE A 31 -14.18 -17.33 -8.90
CA PHE A 31 -13.42 -17.27 -7.66
C PHE A 31 -12.58 -18.52 -7.42
N TYR A 32 -13.18 -19.71 -7.62
CA TYR A 32 -12.46 -20.98 -7.52
C TYR A 32 -11.32 -21.05 -8.54
N GLN A 33 -11.58 -20.64 -9.78
CA GLN A 33 -10.58 -20.59 -10.86
C GLN A 33 -9.48 -19.55 -10.60
N SER A 34 -9.83 -18.43 -9.95
CA SER A 34 -8.88 -17.36 -9.66
C SER A 34 -7.98 -17.65 -8.46
N LEU A 35 -8.49 -18.36 -7.45
CA LEU A 35 -7.77 -18.56 -6.18
C LEU A 35 -7.31 -19.99 -5.94
N VAL A 36 -8.15 -20.99 -6.19
CA VAL A 36 -7.89 -22.39 -5.82
C VAL A 36 -7.20 -23.12 -6.96
N GLU A 37 -7.67 -22.90 -8.18
CA GLU A 37 -7.12 -23.55 -9.36
C GLU A 37 -5.62 -23.27 -9.50
N SER A 38 -4.84 -24.31 -9.78
CA SER A 38 -3.38 -24.23 -9.95
C SER A 38 -2.64 -23.61 -8.75
N ASN A 39 -3.20 -23.69 -7.54
CA ASN A 39 -2.63 -23.09 -6.31
C ASN A 39 -2.36 -21.58 -6.41
N ARG A 40 -3.17 -20.83 -7.16
CA ARG A 40 -2.97 -19.38 -7.36
C ARG A 40 -2.96 -18.56 -6.07
N TYR A 41 -3.63 -19.03 -5.02
CA TYR A 41 -3.57 -18.43 -3.69
C TYR A 41 -2.13 -18.31 -3.15
N LEU A 42 -1.18 -19.14 -3.60
CA LEU A 42 0.23 -19.03 -3.23
C LEU A 42 0.86 -17.70 -3.66
N TYR A 43 0.40 -17.07 -4.75
CA TYR A 43 0.87 -15.74 -5.13
C TYR A 43 0.42 -14.67 -4.13
N LEU A 44 -0.81 -14.79 -3.60
CA LEU A 44 -1.29 -13.90 -2.55
C LEU A 44 -0.53 -14.10 -1.25
N VAL A 45 -0.25 -15.36 -0.87
CA VAL A 45 0.56 -15.68 0.31
C VAL A 45 1.98 -15.16 0.15
N THR A 46 2.59 -15.30 -1.03
CA THR A 46 3.93 -14.78 -1.31
C THR A 46 3.96 -13.24 -1.29
N GLY A 47 2.96 -12.59 -1.89
CA GLY A 47 2.83 -11.13 -1.84
C GLY A 47 2.61 -10.60 -0.41
N LEU A 48 1.80 -11.30 0.38
CA LEU A 48 1.61 -11.00 1.80
C LEU A 48 2.91 -11.17 2.58
N TRP A 49 3.64 -12.26 2.36
CA TRP A 49 4.93 -12.50 3.00
C TRP A 49 5.93 -11.38 2.66
N ASN A 50 6.04 -11.01 1.39
CA ASN A 50 6.89 -9.90 0.97
C ASN A 50 6.50 -8.59 1.63
N THR A 51 5.19 -8.31 1.74
CA THR A 51 4.69 -7.10 2.43
C THR A 51 5.12 -7.09 3.89
N LEU A 52 4.95 -8.20 4.61
CA LEU A 52 5.35 -8.31 6.01
C LEU A 52 6.85 -8.09 6.20
N VAL A 53 7.67 -8.69 5.33
CA VAL A 53 9.13 -8.50 5.34
C VAL A 53 9.47 -7.03 5.10
N ILE A 54 8.89 -6.40 4.06
CA ILE A 54 9.12 -5.00 3.74
C ILE A 54 8.74 -4.10 4.91
N THR A 55 7.53 -4.26 5.45
CA THR A 55 7.03 -3.44 6.55
C THR A 55 7.87 -3.61 7.82
N LEU A 56 8.27 -4.83 8.16
CA LEU A 56 9.09 -5.09 9.34
C LEU A 56 10.40 -4.29 9.30
N PHE A 57 11.16 -4.40 8.21
CA PHE A 57 12.42 -3.67 8.07
C PHE A 57 12.22 -2.17 7.87
N ALA A 58 11.19 -1.76 7.12
CA ALA A 58 10.85 -0.35 6.94
C ALA A 58 10.53 0.33 8.29
N VAL A 59 9.75 -0.31 9.15
CA VAL A 59 9.42 0.23 10.49
C VAL A 59 10.66 0.34 11.36
N LEU A 60 11.58 -0.64 11.32
CA LEU A 60 12.85 -0.54 12.06
C LEU A 60 13.67 0.67 11.63
N ILE A 61 13.81 0.89 10.32
CA ILE A 61 14.47 2.09 9.77
C ILE A 61 13.72 3.36 10.16
N GLY A 62 12.39 3.34 10.06
CA GLY A 62 11.53 4.47 10.37
C GLY A 62 11.62 4.89 11.83
N VAL A 63 11.58 3.95 12.76
CA VAL A 63 11.75 4.24 14.19
C VAL A 63 13.15 4.81 14.47
N LEU A 64 14.19 4.24 13.87
CA LEU A 64 15.55 4.74 14.05
C LEU A 64 15.70 6.18 13.52
N LEU A 65 15.35 6.42 12.25
CA LEU A 65 15.43 7.73 11.63
C LEU A 65 14.51 8.75 12.33
N GLY A 66 13.28 8.34 12.63
CA GLY A 66 12.30 9.19 13.28
C GLY A 66 12.75 9.64 14.66
N THR A 67 13.28 8.72 15.46
CA THR A 67 13.83 9.03 16.78
C THR A 67 15.01 9.99 16.68
N LEU A 68 15.95 9.77 15.75
CA LEU A 68 17.08 10.68 15.54
C LEU A 68 16.63 12.10 15.16
N VAL A 69 15.67 12.21 14.25
CA VAL A 69 15.11 13.50 13.82
C VAL A 69 14.38 14.17 14.98
N ALA A 70 13.54 13.44 15.73
CA ALA A 70 12.83 13.96 16.90
C ALA A 70 13.81 14.48 17.96
N LEU A 71 14.90 13.77 18.24
CA LEU A 71 15.92 14.20 19.20
C LEU A 71 16.55 15.54 18.81
N VAL A 72 16.90 15.71 17.52
CA VAL A 72 17.45 16.99 17.02
C VAL A 72 16.42 18.11 17.15
N LYS A 73 15.17 17.86 16.76
CA LYS A 73 14.06 18.84 16.86
C LYS A 73 13.84 19.29 18.31
N VAL A 74 13.78 18.34 19.25
CA VAL A 74 13.59 18.61 20.68
C VAL A 74 14.80 19.33 21.27
N ALA A 75 16.03 18.90 20.93
CA ALA A 75 17.24 19.54 21.42
C ALA A 75 17.35 21.01 20.98
N HIS A 76 16.97 21.32 19.73
CA HIS A 76 16.90 22.70 19.24
C HIS A 76 15.75 23.49 19.87
N ALA A 77 14.58 22.88 20.09
CA ALA A 77 13.45 23.53 20.74
C ALA A 77 13.80 23.97 22.18
N ASN A 78 14.54 23.14 22.91
CA ASN A 78 14.99 23.46 24.27
C ASN A 78 16.13 24.51 24.31
N ASN A 79 16.95 24.59 23.26
CA ASN A 79 18.06 25.56 23.16
C ASN A 79 18.22 26.07 21.72
N PRO A 80 17.53 27.16 21.34
CA PRO A 80 17.46 27.64 19.95
C PRO A 80 18.81 28.02 19.32
N GLY A 81 19.85 28.22 20.13
CA GLY A 81 21.22 28.47 19.66
C GLY A 81 22.00 27.22 19.25
N ARG A 82 21.54 26.01 19.61
CA ARG A 82 22.25 24.74 19.37
C ARG A 82 21.63 23.99 18.20
N LEU A 83 22.45 23.39 17.32
CA LEU A 83 22.01 22.52 16.22
C LEU A 83 21.11 23.22 15.17
N LYS A 84 21.23 24.54 14.97
CA LYS A 84 20.39 25.30 14.00
C LYS A 84 20.45 24.73 12.58
N PHE A 85 21.65 24.35 12.12
CA PHE A 85 21.83 23.70 10.81
C PHE A 85 21.09 22.35 10.74
N TRP A 86 21.27 21.49 11.74
CA TRP A 86 20.64 20.17 11.80
C TRP A 86 19.11 20.24 11.92
N ASN A 87 18.57 21.18 12.70
CA ASN A 87 17.13 21.43 12.76
C ASN A 87 16.58 21.90 11.40
N GLY A 88 17.34 22.70 10.65
CA GLY A 88 17.01 23.06 9.27
C GLY A 88 16.92 21.84 8.36
N LEU A 89 17.93 20.97 8.39
CA LEU A 89 17.96 19.74 7.60
C LEU A 89 16.81 18.79 7.97
N CYS A 90 16.55 18.59 9.26
CA CYS A 90 15.41 17.82 9.77
C CYS A 90 14.08 18.41 9.29
N THR A 91 13.93 19.73 9.34
CA THR A 91 12.69 20.39 8.90
C THR A 91 12.47 20.24 7.39
N LEU A 92 13.54 20.33 6.59
CA LEU A 92 13.49 20.06 5.15
C LEU A 92 13.07 18.61 4.86
N TYR A 93 13.72 17.65 5.52
CA TYR A 93 13.38 16.23 5.42
C TYR A 93 11.90 15.98 5.73
N LEU A 94 11.40 16.48 6.87
CA LEU A 94 9.99 16.31 7.25
C LEU A 94 9.04 16.96 6.23
N THR A 95 9.36 18.18 5.78
CA THR A 95 8.51 18.91 4.84
C THR A 95 8.41 18.19 3.49
N VAL A 96 9.55 17.78 2.92
CA VAL A 96 9.59 17.13 1.61
C VAL A 96 8.94 15.75 1.66
N ILE A 97 9.28 14.95 2.68
CA ILE A 97 8.80 13.56 2.76
C ILE A 97 7.31 13.50 3.12
N ARG A 98 6.81 14.36 4.00
CA ARG A 98 5.36 14.41 4.30
C ARG A 98 4.54 15.08 3.20
N GLY A 99 5.18 15.94 2.40
CA GLY A 99 4.55 16.67 1.29
C GLY A 99 4.54 15.91 -0.05
N THR A 100 5.27 14.79 -0.16
CA THR A 100 5.38 14.01 -1.40
C THR A 100 4.61 12.69 -1.28
N PRO A 101 3.77 12.30 -2.27
CA PRO A 101 3.10 11.00 -2.25
C PRO A 101 4.09 9.83 -2.12
N VAL A 102 3.79 8.84 -1.28
CA VAL A 102 4.69 7.70 -1.04
C VAL A 102 4.99 6.89 -2.31
N VAL A 103 4.03 6.81 -3.23
CA VAL A 103 4.22 6.17 -4.54
C VAL A 103 5.32 6.85 -5.34
N VAL A 104 5.37 8.19 -5.32
CA VAL A 104 6.44 8.96 -5.99
C VAL A 104 7.79 8.69 -5.33
N GLN A 105 7.84 8.58 -4.00
CA GLN A 105 9.08 8.24 -3.29
C GLN A 105 9.59 6.86 -3.67
N LEU A 106 8.70 5.86 -3.78
CA LEU A 106 9.04 4.53 -4.29
C LEU A 106 9.57 4.58 -5.71
N MET A 107 8.91 5.32 -6.61
CA MET A 107 9.36 5.45 -8.01
C MET A 107 10.73 6.13 -8.11
N ILE A 108 10.97 7.20 -7.36
CA ILE A 108 12.28 7.87 -7.32
C ILE A 108 13.34 6.91 -6.78
N MET A 109 13.04 6.18 -5.70
CA MET A 109 13.97 5.20 -5.13
C MET A 109 14.31 4.12 -6.15
N TYR A 110 13.30 3.57 -6.83
CA TYR A 110 13.45 2.45 -7.75
C TYR A 110 14.12 2.85 -9.07
N TYR A 111 13.70 3.93 -9.70
CA TYR A 111 14.20 4.30 -11.03
C TYR A 111 15.44 5.19 -11.01
N ILE A 112 15.60 6.04 -9.99
CA ILE A 112 16.63 7.08 -9.98
C ILE A 112 17.75 6.73 -9.00
N ILE A 113 17.42 6.45 -7.73
CA ILE A 113 18.43 6.30 -6.67
C ILE A 113 19.07 4.91 -6.71
N LEU A 114 18.26 3.85 -6.78
CA LEU A 114 18.71 2.46 -6.73
C LEU A 114 18.66 1.74 -8.09
N GLY A 115 18.14 2.39 -9.14
CA GLY A 115 17.92 1.75 -10.44
C GLY A 115 19.19 1.20 -11.12
N SER A 116 20.35 1.79 -10.85
CA SER A 116 21.64 1.30 -11.37
C SER A 116 22.42 0.39 -10.42
N THR A 117 21.91 0.19 -9.20
CA THR A 117 22.63 -0.53 -8.13
C THR A 117 22.45 -2.05 -8.18
N GLY A 118 21.48 -2.54 -8.95
CA GLY A 118 21.14 -3.97 -9.02
C GLY A 118 20.53 -4.53 -7.73
N LEU A 119 20.12 -3.67 -6.79
CA LEU A 119 19.44 -4.08 -5.57
C LEU A 119 18.03 -4.61 -5.86
N SER A 120 17.55 -5.50 -4.99
CA SER A 120 16.23 -6.10 -5.13
C SER A 120 15.09 -5.09 -4.94
N ASP A 121 13.95 -5.36 -5.56
CA ASP A 121 12.71 -4.58 -5.42
C ASP A 121 12.27 -4.49 -3.96
N ILE A 122 12.43 -5.59 -3.21
CA ILE A 122 12.13 -5.66 -1.77
C ILE A 122 13.01 -4.68 -1.00
N THR A 123 14.32 -4.66 -1.27
CA THR A 123 15.27 -3.73 -0.61
C THR A 123 14.92 -2.28 -0.92
N THR A 124 14.57 -1.99 -2.17
CA THR A 124 14.14 -0.65 -2.60
C THR A 124 12.88 -0.21 -1.85
N ALA A 125 11.89 -1.10 -1.74
CA ALA A 125 10.67 -0.83 -0.98
C ALA A 125 10.97 -0.60 0.50
N ILE A 126 11.86 -1.39 1.12
CA ILE A 126 12.28 -1.22 2.52
C ILE A 126 12.84 0.19 2.76
N PHE A 127 13.75 0.67 1.90
CA PHE A 127 14.31 2.01 2.07
C PHE A 127 13.29 3.12 1.81
N ALA A 128 12.51 3.02 0.74
CA ALA A 128 11.51 4.03 0.42
C ALA A 128 10.45 4.14 1.53
N PHE A 129 9.87 3.02 1.96
CA PHE A 129 8.90 3.00 3.06
C PHE A 129 9.52 3.33 4.41
N GLY A 130 10.77 2.94 4.67
CA GLY A 130 11.46 3.25 5.92
C GLY A 130 11.79 4.74 6.06
N ILE A 131 12.28 5.37 5.00
CA ILE A 131 12.53 6.82 4.94
C ILE A 131 11.20 7.58 5.06
N ASN A 132 10.14 7.11 4.39
CA ASN A 132 8.81 7.67 4.53
C ASN A 132 8.30 7.58 5.97
N SER A 133 8.33 6.37 6.55
CA SER A 133 7.89 6.09 7.92
C SER A 133 8.65 6.92 8.95
N GLY A 134 9.97 7.06 8.80
CA GLY A 134 10.78 7.87 9.71
C GLY A 134 10.36 9.34 9.78
N ALA A 135 9.86 9.90 8.67
CA ALA A 135 9.35 11.25 8.67
C ALA A 135 8.02 11.35 9.40
N TYR A 136 7.19 10.30 9.43
CA TYR A 136 5.92 10.30 10.17
C TYR A 136 6.08 9.92 11.64
N VAL A 137 7.14 9.20 12.00
CA VAL A 137 7.47 8.86 13.39
C VAL A 137 8.07 10.03 14.16
N ALA A 138 8.88 10.88 13.49
CA ALA A 138 9.53 12.06 14.08
C ALA A 138 8.58 13.17 14.52
#